data_AF-K1SPE8-F1
#
_entry.id   AF-K1SPE8-F1
#
_cell.length_a   1.000
_cell.length_b   1.000
_cell.length_c   1.000
_cell.angle_alpha   90.00
_cell.angle_beta   90.00
_cell.angle_gamma   90.00
#
_symmetry.space_group_name_H-M   'P 1'
#
loop_
_entity.id
_entity.type
_entity.pdbx_description
1 polymer ?
#
loop_
_entity_poly.entity_id
_entity_poly.type
_entity_poly.pdbx_seq_one_letter_code
_entity_poly.pdbx_strand_id
1 'polypeptide(L)'
;MHREMNNLMIIYGLSDMIYRGMTLVKFYAPNGVMLSEILHSCFCSHYNKTDVEVQQELGIGRTSFYKMKKQALGYLGFYFYEIVVPQAKDKRFKPSLGVEEE
;
A
#
# COMPACT_ATOMS: atom_id res chain seq x y z
N MET A 1 7.48 -26.70 -2.84
CA MET A 1 6.04 -26.61 -3.21
C MET A 1 5.15 -26.00 -2.12
N HIS A 2 4.77 -26.71 -1.04
CA HIS A 2 3.79 -26.18 -0.06
C HIS A 2 4.23 -24.86 0.61
N ARG A 3 5.51 -24.76 1.03
CA ARG A 3 6.07 -23.53 1.63
C ARG A 3 6.13 -22.36 0.65
N GLU A 4 6.44 -22.62 -0.62
CA GLU A 4 6.50 -21.60 -1.68
C GLU A 4 5.11 -21.07 -2.03
N MET A 5 4.10 -21.96 -2.12
CA MET A 5 2.70 -21.57 -2.32
C MET A 5 2.20 -20.70 -1.16
N ASN A 6 2.57 -21.04 0.08
CA ASN A 6 2.20 -20.24 1.25
C ASN A 6 2.84 -18.84 1.21
N ASN A 7 4.12 -18.77 0.82
CA ASN A 7 4.82 -17.48 0.66
C ASN A 7 4.17 -16.62 -0.43
N LEU A 8 3.82 -17.21 -1.58
CA LEU A 8 3.12 -16.50 -2.66
C LEU A 8 1.76 -15.97 -2.20
N MET A 9 0.96 -16.79 -1.51
CA MET A 9 -0.33 -16.34 -0.96
C MET A 9 -0.18 -15.16 0.00
N ILE A 10 0.84 -15.18 0.87
CA ILE A 10 1.12 -14.08 1.79
C ILE A 10 1.48 -12.81 1.01
N ILE A 11 2.34 -12.92 0.00
CA ILE A 11 2.75 -11.78 -0.83
C ILE A 11 1.54 -11.17 -1.55
N TYR A 12 0.68 -11.99 -2.15
CA TYR A 12 -0.55 -11.51 -2.80
C TYR A 12 -1.52 -10.85 -1.81
N GLY A 13 -1.71 -11.44 -0.63
CA GLY A 13 -2.56 -10.86 0.41
C GLY A 13 -2.05 -9.51 0.90
N LEU A 14 -0.75 -9.38 1.13
CA LEU A 14 -0.14 -8.10 1.52
C LEU A 14 -0.23 -7.06 0.40
N SER A 15 -0.03 -7.48 -0.86
CA SER A 15 -0.13 -6.60 -2.03
C SER A 15 -1.55 -6.07 -2.20
N ASP A 16 -2.58 -6.91 -2.06
CA ASP A 16 -3.98 -6.50 -2.08
C ASP A 16 -4.29 -5.50 -0.97
N MET A 17 -3.82 -5.75 0.26
CA MET A 17 -4.04 -4.85 1.38
C MET A 17 -3.41 -3.47 1.14
N ILE A 18 -2.19 -3.40 0.63
CA ILE A 18 -1.54 -2.12 0.29
C ILE A 18 -2.30 -1.43 -0.85
N TYR A 19 -2.69 -2.15 -1.90
CA TYR A 19 -3.46 -1.60 -3.02
C TYR A 19 -4.79 -0.98 -2.56
N ARG A 20 -5.51 -1.67 -1.66
CA ARG A 20 -6.73 -1.16 -1.05
C ARG A 20 -6.47 0.09 -0.21
N GLY A 21 -5.39 0.11 0.58
CA GLY A 21 -4.96 1.30 1.33
C GLY A 21 -4.69 2.49 0.42
N MET A 22 -3.94 2.29 -0.67
CA MET A 22 -3.68 3.33 -1.68
C MET A 22 -4.95 3.82 -2.38
N THR A 23 -5.88 2.92 -2.67
CA THR A 23 -7.20 3.26 -3.23
C THR A 23 -7.97 4.18 -2.29
N LEU A 24 -7.97 3.88 -0.99
CA LEU A 24 -8.61 4.73 0.01
C LEU A 24 -7.96 6.12 0.08
N VAL A 25 -6.63 6.20 0.03
CA VAL A 25 -5.93 7.50 -0.07
C VAL A 25 -6.39 8.27 -1.31
N LYS A 26 -6.41 7.63 -2.48
CA LYS A 26 -6.76 8.30 -3.75
C LYS A 26 -8.15 8.93 -3.73
N PHE A 27 -9.14 8.23 -3.19
CA PHE A 27 -10.54 8.64 -3.28
C PHE A 27 -11.08 9.39 -2.06
N TYR A 28 -10.48 9.20 -0.88
CA TYR A 28 -11.02 9.75 0.37
C TYR A 28 -10.09 10.73 1.09
N ALA A 29 -8.80 10.83 0.74
CA ALA A 29 -7.94 11.87 1.29
C ALA A 29 -8.12 13.20 0.54
N PRO A 30 -8.02 14.36 1.23
CA PRO A 30 -7.83 15.66 0.58
C PRO A 30 -6.60 15.63 -0.33
N ASN A 31 -6.74 16.11 -1.57
CA ASN A 31 -5.71 15.99 -2.63
C ASN A 31 -5.30 14.53 -2.92
N GLY A 32 -6.21 13.58 -2.73
CA GLY A 32 -5.94 12.14 -2.79
C GLY A 32 -5.25 11.67 -4.07
N VAL A 33 -5.58 12.24 -5.24
CA VAL A 33 -4.90 11.93 -6.51
C VAL A 33 -3.39 12.19 -6.40
N MET A 34 -2.99 13.42 -6.04
CA MET A 34 -1.58 13.80 -5.89
C MET A 34 -0.87 12.98 -4.81
N LEU A 35 -1.53 12.74 -3.67
CA LEU A 35 -0.95 11.93 -2.59
C LEU A 35 -0.75 10.47 -3.02
N SER A 36 -1.69 9.92 -3.79
CA SER A 36 -1.59 8.56 -4.34
C SER A 36 -0.49 8.44 -5.40
N GLU A 37 -0.29 9.46 -6.23
CA GLU A 37 0.82 9.53 -7.19
C GLU A 37 2.18 9.59 -6.48
N ILE A 38 2.30 10.38 -5.41
CA ILE A 38 3.51 10.43 -4.58
C ILE A 38 3.79 9.04 -3.96
N LEU A 39 2.78 8.37 -3.39
CA LEU A 39 2.95 7.02 -2.83
C LEU A 39 3.40 6.03 -3.90
N HIS A 40 2.73 6.03 -5.05
CA HIS A 40 3.04 5.13 -6.15
C HIS A 40 4.46 5.35 -6.67
N SER A 41 4.83 6.60 -6.97
CA SER A 41 6.13 6.94 -7.52
C SER A 41 7.28 6.69 -6.54
N CYS A 42 7.07 6.89 -5.24
CA CYS A 42 8.11 6.65 -4.22
C CYS A 42 8.29 5.17 -3.85
N PHE A 43 7.23 4.36 -3.84
CA PHE A 43 7.25 3.05 -3.18
C PHE A 43 6.77 1.87 -4.04
N CYS A 44 6.01 2.12 -5.11
CA CYS A 44 5.43 1.08 -5.95
C CYS A 44 5.96 1.10 -7.39
N SER A 45 6.85 2.05 -7.72
CA SER A 45 7.48 2.10 -9.03
C SER A 45 8.37 0.88 -9.25
N HIS A 46 8.42 0.40 -10.50
CA HIS A 46 9.32 -0.68 -10.91
C HIS A 46 10.80 -0.33 -10.75
N TYR A 47 11.12 0.97 -10.72
CA TYR A 47 12.48 1.47 -10.58
C TYR A 47 12.65 2.13 -9.21
N ASN A 48 13.78 1.84 -8.57
CA ASN A 48 14.17 2.52 -7.33
C ASN A 48 14.61 3.94 -7.66
N LYS A 49 13.66 4.87 -7.65
CA LYS A 49 13.91 6.30 -7.82
C LYS A 49 14.19 6.94 -6.48
N THR A 50 15.17 7.84 -6.45
CA THR A 50 15.41 8.71 -5.31
C THR A 50 14.27 9.72 -5.13
N ASP A 51 14.12 10.23 -3.92
CA ASP A 51 13.13 11.29 -3.63
C ASP A 51 13.32 12.52 -4.51
N VAL A 52 14.55 12.83 -4.93
CA VAL A 52 14.85 13.96 -5.82
C VAL A 52 14.33 13.71 -7.23
N GLU A 53 14.52 12.51 -7.78
CA GLU A 53 14.02 12.13 -9.10
C GLU A 53 12.49 12.15 -9.13
N VAL A 54 11.84 11.55 -8.12
CA VAL A 54 10.38 11.56 -8.02
C VAL A 54 9.84 12.99 -7.90
N GLN A 55 10.47 13.81 -7.05
CA GLN A 55 10.11 15.21 -6.92
C GLN A 55 10.16 15.96 -8.26
N GLN A 56 11.23 15.75 -9.03
CA GLN A 56 11.45 16.39 -10.33
C GLN A 56 10.41 15.92 -11.37
N GLU A 57 10.15 14.62 -11.46
CA GLU A 57 9.15 14.05 -12.37
C GLU A 57 7.74 14.57 -12.10
N LEU A 58 7.39 14.72 -10.83
CA LEU A 58 6.08 15.25 -10.42
C LEU A 58 5.99 16.78 -10.52
N GLY A 59 7.09 17.49 -10.81
CA GLY A 59 7.12 18.95 -10.91
C GLY A 59 6.85 19.66 -9.58
N ILE A 60 7.15 19.02 -8.43
CA ILE A 60 6.82 19.54 -7.10
C ILE A 60 8.04 20.24 -6.48
N GLY A 61 7.84 21.41 -5.87
CA GLY A 61 8.90 22.07 -5.11
C GLY A 61 9.35 21.22 -3.90
N ARG A 62 10.65 21.19 -3.60
CA ARG A 62 11.26 20.34 -2.55
C ARG A 62 10.51 20.35 -1.21
N THR A 63 10.24 21.53 -0.66
CA THR A 63 9.55 21.65 0.63
C THR A 63 8.12 21.10 0.57
N SER A 64 7.41 21.36 -0.53
CA SER A 64 6.04 20.86 -0.75
C SER A 64 6.05 19.33 -0.90
N PHE A 65 7.03 18.77 -1.62
CA PHE A 65 7.18 17.34 -1.81
C PHE A 65 7.30 16.61 -0.48
N TYR A 66 8.23 17.01 0.40
CA TYR A 66 8.40 16.33 1.69
C TYR A 66 7.19 16.48 2.61
N LYS A 67 6.51 17.64 2.58
CA LYS A 67 5.25 17.84 3.32
C LYS A 67 4.16 16.89 2.83
N MET A 68 3.96 16.82 1.52
CA MET A 68 2.94 15.96 0.91
C MET A 68 3.29 14.48 1.04
N LYS A 69 4.54 14.07 0.89
CA LYS A 69 5.00 12.69 1.12
C LYS A 69 4.71 12.24 2.55
N LYS A 70 5.00 13.09 3.54
CA LYS A 70 4.65 12.82 4.95
C LYS A 70 3.13 12.69 5.13
N GLN A 71 2.35 13.58 4.52
CA GLN A 71 0.90 13.54 4.58
C GLN A 71 0.31 12.28 3.92
N ALA A 72 0.83 11.90 2.76
CA ALA A 72 0.42 10.71 2.03
C ALA A 72 0.63 9.44 2.83
N LEU A 73 1.81 9.30 3.47
CA LEU A 73 2.10 8.21 4.39
C LEU A 73 1.18 8.22 5.62
N GLY A 74 0.85 9.41 6.15
CA GLY A 74 -0.10 9.57 7.24
C GLY A 74 -1.49 9.03 6.90
N TYR A 75 -2.04 9.42 5.75
CA TYR A 75 -3.34 8.90 5.29
C TYR A 75 -3.30 7.42 4.94
N LEU A 76 -2.21 6.95 4.30
CA LEU A 76 -2.05 5.52 4.02
C LEU A 76 -2.04 4.73 5.33
N GLY A 77 -1.29 5.17 6.33
CA GLY A 77 -1.27 4.55 7.66
C GLY A 77 -2.66 4.54 8.30
N PHE A 78 -3.35 5.69 8.33
CA PHE A 78 -4.70 5.79 8.88
C PHE A 78 -5.67 4.81 8.21
N TYR A 79 -5.80 4.84 6.87
CA TYR A 79 -6.73 3.94 6.18
C TYR A 79 -6.31 2.47 6.26
N PHE A 80 -5.01 2.19 6.27
CA PHE A 80 -4.52 0.83 6.37
C PHE A 80 -4.87 0.21 7.73
N TYR A 81 -4.57 0.90 8.83
CA TYR A 81 -4.81 0.37 10.18
C TYR A 81 -6.26 0.45 10.63
N GLU A 82 -6.99 1.51 10.27
CA GLU A 82 -8.38 1.70 10.72
C GLU A 82 -9.40 0.94 9.85
N ILE A 83 -9.06 0.65 8.58
CA ILE A 83 -10.02 0.06 7.63
C ILE A 83 -9.50 -1.26 7.05
N VAL A 84 -8.34 -1.25 6.42
CA VAL A 84 -7.87 -2.43 5.65
C VAL A 84 -7.56 -3.61 6.57
N VAL A 85 -6.80 -3.38 7.64
CA VAL A 85 -6.38 -4.43 8.58
C VAL A 85 -7.58 -5.06 9.30
N PRO A 86 -8.53 -4.31 9.89
CA PRO A 86 -9.74 -4.89 10.48
C PRO A 86 -10.52 -5.75 9.48
N GLN A 87 -10.77 -5.24 8.26
CA GLN A 87 -11.49 -5.99 7.23
C GLN A 87 -10.75 -7.26 6.79
N ALA A 88 -9.41 -7.27 6.83
CA ALA A 88 -8.62 -8.46 6.52
C ALA A 88 -8.69 -9.52 7.64
N LYS A 89 -8.84 -9.11 8.91
CA LYS A 89 -9.05 -10.03 10.03
C LYS A 89 -10.40 -10.76 9.90
N ASP A 90 -11.45 -10.03 9.54
CA ASP A 90 -12.79 -10.59 9.35
C ASP A 90 -12.87 -11.49 8.11
N LYS A 91 -12.09 -11.16 7.07
CA LYS A 91 -11.95 -11.96 5.84
C LYS A 91 -10.92 -13.07 5.95
N ARG A 92 -10.41 -13.41 7.15
CA ARG A 92 -9.36 -14.41 7.41
C ARG A 92 -9.28 -15.37 6.23
N PHE A 93 -8.26 -15.21 5.40
CA PHE A 93 -7.92 -16.19 4.36
C PHE A 93 -7.83 -17.51 5.11
N LYS A 94 -8.89 -18.31 5.09
CA LYS A 94 -8.79 -19.71 5.45
C LYS A 94 -7.89 -20.25 4.35
N PRO A 95 -6.63 -20.65 4.62
CA PRO A 95 -6.03 -21.60 3.71
C PRO A 95 -7.04 -22.74 3.67
N SER A 96 -7.53 -23.09 2.50
CA SER A 96 -8.31 -24.32 2.33
C SER A 96 -7.35 -25.49 2.54
N LEU A 97 -6.96 -25.70 3.79
CA LEU A 97 -6.35 -26.91 4.30
C LEU A 97 -7.41 -27.53 5.19
N GLY A 98 -8.38 -28.16 4.54
CA GLY A 98 -9.03 -29.30 5.16
C GLY A 98 -8.00 -30.41 5.21
N VAL A 99 -7.34 -30.54 6.36
CA VAL A 99 -6.74 -31.81 6.77
C VAL A 99 -7.20 -31.96 8.20
N GLU A 100 -8.22 -32.80 8.39
CA GLU A 100 -8.43 -33.46 9.66
C GLU A 100 -7.15 -34.25 9.95
N GLU A 101 -6.47 -33.88 11.04
CA GLU A 101 -5.40 -34.72 11.60
C GLU A 101 -6.07 -35.94 12.23
N GLU A 102 -5.92 -37.10 11.56
CA GLU A 102 -6.07 -38.43 12.15
C GLU A 102 -4.71 -39.14 12.14
#